data_AF-B0C9W2-F1
#
_entry.id   AF-B0C9W2-F1
#
_cell.length_a   1.000
_cell.length_b   1.000
_cell.length_c   1.000
_cell.angle_alpha   90.00
_cell.angle_beta   90.00
_cell.angle_gamma   90.00
#
_symmetry.space_group_name_H-M   'P 1'
#
loop_
_entity.id
_entity.type
_entity.pdbx_description
1 polymer ?
#
loop_
_entity_poly.entity_id
_entity_poly.type
_entity_poly.pdbx_seq_one_letter_code
_entity_poly.pdbx_strand_id
1 'polypeptide(L)' 'MRRVGNLWPQIIAFQNLIQAARQAQKGKRYRANVLQFNHHLETELFTIQSELATQTYTPGPYRTFEIFEGVVA' A
#
# COMPACT_ATOMS: atom_id res chain seq x y z
N MET A 1 21.68 -18.91 7.04
CA MET A 1 20.50 -18.10 6.62
C MET A 1 19.41 -19.03 6.13
N ARG A 2 18.19 -18.96 6.68
CA ARG A 2 17.03 -19.70 6.13
C ARG A 2 16.47 -18.91 4.94
N ARG A 3 16.26 -19.57 3.80
CA ARG A 3 15.58 -18.97 2.64
C ARG A 3 14.12 -19.41 2.66
N VAL A 4 13.21 -18.46 2.48
CA VAL A 4 11.78 -18.74 2.29
C VAL A 4 11.48 -18.53 0.81
N GLY A 5 11.09 -19.61 0.12
CA GLY A 5 10.72 -19.58 -1.30
C GLY A 5 9.24 -19.20 -1.50
N ASN A 6 8.85 -18.98 -2.76
CA ASN A 6 7.45 -18.77 -3.17
C ASN A 6 6.72 -17.63 -2.43
N LEU A 7 7.44 -16.57 -2.07
CA LEU A 7 6.86 -15.40 -1.39
C LEU A 7 6.01 -14.56 -2.32
N TRP A 8 6.39 -14.44 -3.60
CA TRP A 8 5.70 -13.54 -4.53
C TRP A 8 4.20 -13.83 -4.68
N PRO A 9 3.77 -15.08 -4.93
CA PRO A 9 2.34 -15.41 -4.98
C PRO A 9 1.60 -15.09 -3.67
N GLN A 10 2.29 -15.16 -2.52
CA GLN A 10 1.71 -14.84 -1.22
C GLN A 10 1.58 -13.32 -1.02
N ILE A 11 2.55 -12.55 -1.49
CA ILE A 11 2.54 -11.08 -1.43
C ILE A 11 1.38 -10.51 -2.25
N ILE A 12 1.19 -11.02 -3.47
CA ILE A 12 0.17 -10.52 -4.41
C ILE A 12 -1.19 -11.22 -4.24
N ALA A 13 -1.31 -12.15 -3.28
CA ALA A 13 -2.57 -12.82 -3.00
C ALA A 13 -3.64 -11.78 -2.61
N PHE A 14 -4.83 -11.89 -3.18
CA PHE A 14 -5.91 -10.92 -2.98
C PHE A 14 -6.21 -10.67 -1.48
N GLN A 15 -6.21 -11.75 -0.69
CA GLN A 15 -6.38 -11.67 0.77
C GLN A 15 -5.28 -10.85 1.45
N ASN A 16 -4.02 -10.97 0.99
CA ASN A 16 -2.91 -10.19 1.51
C ASN A 16 -3.03 -8.71 1.11
N LEU A 17 -3.47 -8.41 -0.12
CA LEU A 17 -3.69 -7.04 -0.58
C LEU A 17 -4.82 -6.35 0.21
N ILE A 18 -5.91 -7.06 0.54
CA ILE A 18 -6.96 -6.54 1.44
C ILE A 18 -6.38 -6.19 2.82
N GLN A 19 -5.56 -7.08 3.39
CA GLN A 19 -4.93 -6.84 4.69
C GLN A 19 -3.98 -5.64 4.62
N ALA A 20 -3.22 -5.51 3.55
CA ALA A 20 -2.33 -4.37 3.31
C ALA A 20 -3.11 -3.06 3.23
N ALA A 21 -4.23 -3.01 2.48
CA ALA A 21 -5.10 -1.84 2.41
C ALA A 21 -5.65 -1.45 3.79
N ARG A 22 -6.06 -2.44 4.60
CA ARG A 22 -6.52 -2.22 5.98
C ARG A 22 -5.43 -1.64 6.89
N GLN A 23 -4.20 -2.09 6.74
CA GLN A 23 -3.07 -1.56 7.49
C GLN A 23 -2.71 -0.14 7.02
N ALA A 24 -2.72 0.11 5.71
CA ALA A 24 -2.38 1.41 5.12
C ALA A 24 -3.33 2.53 5.56
N GLN A 25 -4.63 2.24 5.71
CA GLN A 25 -5.62 3.23 6.16
C GLN A 25 -5.57 3.53 7.66
N LYS A 26 -4.91 2.71 8.49
CA LYS A 26 -4.91 2.87 9.94
C LYS A 26 -4.32 4.23 10.34
N GLY A 27 -5.08 5.04 11.07
CA GLY A 27 -4.70 6.41 11.45
C GLY A 27 -4.69 7.44 10.31
N LYS A 28 -4.99 7.02 9.07
CA LYS A 28 -4.95 7.87 7.86
C LYS A 28 -6.26 7.84 7.06
N ARG A 29 -7.31 7.17 7.56
CA ARG A 29 -8.56 6.88 6.85
C ARG A 29 -9.28 8.08 6.25
N TYR A 30 -9.04 9.28 6.79
CA TYR A 30 -9.66 10.53 6.34
C TYR A 30 -8.79 11.37 5.40
N ARG A 31 -7.57 10.91 5.06
CA ARG A 31 -6.76 11.59 4.04
C ARG A 31 -7.42 11.37 2.68
N ALA A 32 -7.47 12.41 1.85
CA ALA A 32 -8.19 12.37 0.58
C ALA A 32 -7.77 11.20 -0.33
N ASN A 33 -6.47 10.94 -0.44
CA ASN A 33 -5.94 9.83 -1.24
C ASN A 33 -6.36 8.45 -0.69
N VAL A 34 -6.40 8.30 0.64
CA VAL A 34 -6.85 7.05 1.28
C VAL A 34 -8.35 6.85 1.10
N LEU A 35 -9.15 7.91 1.21
CA LEU A 35 -10.58 7.88 0.94
C LEU A 35 -10.88 7.49 -0.52
N GLN A 36 -10.19 8.11 -1.48
CA GLN A 36 -10.37 7.83 -2.90
C GLN A 36 -10.05 6.38 -3.25
N PHE A 37 -8.93 5.85 -2.72
CA PHE A 37 -8.54 4.46 -2.89
C PHE A 37 -9.60 3.51 -2.28
N ASN A 38 -10.00 3.77 -1.04
CA ASN A 38 -10.97 2.92 -0.34
C ASN A 38 -12.39 2.99 -0.93
N HIS A 39 -12.76 4.11 -1.54
CA HIS A 39 -14.04 4.24 -2.25
C HIS A 39 -14.11 3.29 -3.45
N HIS A 40 -12.98 3.02 -4.10
CA HIS A 40 -12.86 2.10 -5.24
C HIS A 40 -12.11 0.81 -4.88
N LEU A 41 -12.18 0.39 -3.60
CA LEU A 41 -11.27 -0.61 -3.02
C LEU A 41 -11.14 -1.88 -3.85
N GLU A 42 -12.26 -2.45 -4.29
CA GLU A 42 -12.24 -3.69 -5.07
C GLU A 42 -11.50 -3.53 -6.40
N THR A 43 -11.86 -2.51 -7.17
CA THR A 43 -11.22 -2.19 -8.45
C THR A 43 -9.73 -1.89 -8.28
N GLU A 44 -9.36 -1.07 -7.29
CA GLU A 44 -7.97 -0.73 -7.00
C GLU A 44 -7.14 -1.97 -6.64
N LEU A 45 -7.70 -2.89 -5.84
CA LEU A 45 -7.03 -4.13 -5.46
C LEU A 45 -6.84 -5.08 -6.65
N PHE A 46 -7.84 -5.20 -7.54
CA PHE A 46 -7.70 -6.00 -8.76
C PHE A 46 -6.67 -5.40 -9.73
N THR A 47 -6.67 -4.07 -9.91
CA THR A 47 -5.67 -3.38 -10.71
C THR A 47 -4.27 -3.63 -10.18
N ILE A 48 -4.03 -3.39 -8.89
CA ILE A 48 -2.73 -3.64 -8.25
C ILE A 48 -2.32 -5.12 -8.38
N GLN A 49 -3.24 -6.05 -8.14
CA GLN A 49 -2.94 -7.47 -8.29
C GLN A 49 -2.50 -7.82 -9.71
N SER A 50 -3.23 -7.31 -10.71
CA SER A 50 -2.89 -7.52 -12.12
C SER A 50 -1.52 -6.94 -12.44
N GLU A 51 -1.26 -5.68 -12.07
CA GLU A 51 0.00 -5.00 -12.34
C GLU A 51 1.20 -5.66 -11.64
N LEU A 52 1.01 -6.16 -10.42
CA LEU A 52 2.04 -6.91 -9.70
C LEU A 52 2.26 -8.30 -10.35
N ALA A 53 1.20 -8.97 -10.78
CA ALA A 53 1.31 -10.25 -11.48
C ALA A 53 2.03 -10.12 -12.82
N THR A 54 1.75 -9.06 -13.58
CA THR A 54 2.38 -8.75 -14.87
C THR A 54 3.70 -8.00 -14.75
N GLN A 55 4.13 -7.67 -13.53
CA GLN A 55 5.36 -6.91 -13.25
C GLN A 55 5.39 -5.53 -13.94
N THR A 56 4.23 -4.92 -14.12
CA THR A 56 4.07 -3.58 -14.72
C THR A 56 3.79 -2.49 -13.68
N TYR A 57 3.58 -2.88 -12.42
CA TYR A 57 3.36 -1.95 -11.32
C TYR A 57 4.50 -0.94 -11.20
N THR A 58 4.15 0.35 -11.26
CA THR A 58 5.10 1.45 -11.11
C THR A 58 4.62 2.37 -9.98
N PRO A 59 5.37 2.47 -8.86
CA PRO A 59 5.02 3.36 -7.77
C PRO A 59 4.98 4.83 -8.21
N GLY A 60 4.06 5.60 -7.62
CA GLY A 60 4.05 7.06 -7.78
C GLY A 60 5.27 7.74 -7.13
N PRO A 61 5.52 9.02 -7.46
CA PRO A 61 6.65 9.77 -6.92
C PRO A 61 6.56 9.91 -5.39
N TYR A 62 7.71 9.86 -4.72
CA TYR A 62 7.79 10.09 -3.28
C TYR A 62 7.58 11.57 -2.95
N ARG A 63 6.73 11.84 -1.94
CA ARG A 63 6.60 13.18 -1.35
C ARG A 63 7.56 13.30 -0.17
N THR A 64 8.58 14.14 -0.30
CA THR A 64 9.46 14.53 0.80
C THR A 64 8.87 15.71 1.57
N PHE A 65 9.11 15.75 2.87
CA PHE A 65 8.76 16.88 3.73
C PHE A 65 9.78 16.95 4.87
N GLU A 66 10.03 18.15 5.35
CA GLU A 66 10.93 18.37 6.49
C GLU A 66 10.14 18.26 7.79
N ILE A 67 10.74 17.63 8.80
CA ILE A 67 10.18 17.50 10.14
C ILE A 67 10.95 18.47 11.03
N PHE A 68 10.22 19.40 11.64
CA PHE A 68 10.78 20.28 12.67
C PHE A 68 10.45 19.70 14.04
N GLU A 69 11.48 19.35 14.81
CA GLU A 69 11.31 18.97 16.20
C GLU A 69 11.15 20.26 17.02
N GLY A 70 9.96 20.47 17.61
CA GLY A 70 9.71 21.65 18.43
C GLY A 70 10.44 21.53 19.78
N VAL A 71 11.24 22.54 20.14
CA VAL A 71 11.74 22.68 21.51
C VAL A 71 10.57 23.12 22.39
N VAL A 72 10.15 22.26 23.31
CA VAL A 72 9.16 22.59 24.34
C VAL A 72 9.87 23.47 25.38
N ALA A 73 9.31 24.64 25.69
CA ALA A 73 9.80 25.57 26.71
C ALA A 73 9.60 25.04 28.13
#